data_AF-A0A9D2MF67-F1
#
_entry.id   AF-A0A9D2MF67-F1
#
_cell.length_a   1.000
_cell.length_b   1.000
_cell.length_c   1.000
_cell.angle_alpha   90.00
_cell.angle_beta   90.00
_cell.angle_gamma   90.00
#
_symmetry.space_group_name_H-M   'P 1'
#
loop_
_entity.id
_entity.type
_entity.pdbx_description
1 polymer ?
#
loop_
_entity_poly.entity_id
_entity_poly.type
_entity_poly.pdbx_seq_one_letter_code
_entity_poly.pdbx_strand_id
1 'polypeptide(L)'
;MKKAIQTILAEHKGKLLASSLVTLLPALAGRWMMWESLALLAAHWLVLLVVFSDRRNRKGQSRKAVGLVFWVMPFTSLLTGGAAALLARGADGAGAFSAAMALGFGALFVAVGNYMPKFRQNSFMGIRVPWTLASEANWNATHRFGGKVWVAGGFVCMAGALLPAQAMGVVFLAVLAAAALLPIGYAWRYSKTHPQEEKAPAAPVPPAQKRAAWLLAAAVAVAAVWTLLMGGAEMQYGETSFTVAASGWEDLTVPYADIAAVDYLPAGEAPDGGIRTYGLGNLRVSFGQFSNDAYGPYTRYTYRSCPDCVRLTTTDGATILLNAPDQPATRALYEELAAKTGKTG
;
A
#
# COMPACT_ATOMS: atom_id res chain seq x y z
N MET A 1 12.48 -11.60 -23.88
CA MET A 1 13.13 -11.61 -22.54
C MET A 1 14.67 -11.68 -22.61
N LYS A 2 15.29 -12.68 -23.26
CA LYS A 2 16.78 -12.85 -23.34
C LYS A 2 17.56 -11.58 -23.71
N LYS A 3 17.11 -10.84 -24.73
CA LYS A 3 17.76 -9.58 -25.16
C LYS A 3 17.62 -8.43 -24.14
N ALA A 4 16.58 -8.42 -23.31
CA ALA A 4 16.41 -7.41 -22.27
C ALA A 4 17.42 -7.63 -21.13
N ILE A 5 17.53 -8.89 -20.68
CA ILE A 5 18.50 -9.32 -19.67
C ILE A 5 19.93 -9.00 -20.11
N GLN A 6 20.28 -9.34 -21.36
CA GLN A 6 21.61 -9.03 -21.91
C GLN A 6 21.90 -7.53 -21.91
N THR A 7 20.95 -6.68 -22.32
CA THR A 7 21.15 -5.22 -22.29
C THR A 7 21.33 -4.70 -20.86
N ILE A 8 20.48 -5.12 -19.91
CA ILE A 8 20.59 -4.69 -18.51
C ILE A 8 21.95 -5.10 -17.92
N LEU A 9 22.39 -6.35 -18.16
CA LEU A 9 23.66 -6.86 -17.67
C LEU A 9 24.88 -6.25 -18.37
N ALA A 10 24.78 -5.89 -19.65
CA ALA A 10 25.90 -5.30 -20.37
C ALA A 10 26.07 -3.80 -20.06
N GLU A 11 24.98 -3.05 -20.02
CA GLU A 11 25.02 -1.58 -19.97
C GLU A 11 24.75 -1.01 -18.57
N HIS A 12 24.14 -1.79 -17.67
CA HIS A 12 23.64 -1.30 -16.38
C HIS A 12 23.96 -2.21 -15.18
N LYS A 13 24.91 -3.15 -15.30
CA LYS A 13 25.27 -4.11 -14.23
C LYS A 13 25.47 -3.45 -12.86
N GLY A 14 26.29 -2.40 -12.79
CA GLY A 14 26.58 -1.70 -11.53
C GLY A 14 25.32 -1.09 -10.90
N LYS A 15 24.45 -0.47 -11.71
CA LYS A 15 23.19 0.10 -11.23
C LYS A 15 22.20 -0.97 -10.80
N LEU A 16 22.12 -2.08 -11.53
CA LEU A 16 21.28 -3.22 -11.17
C LEU A 16 21.69 -3.81 -9.83
N LEU A 17 22.99 -4.03 -9.61
CA LEU A 17 23.51 -4.54 -8.34
C LEU A 17 23.24 -3.56 -7.20
N ALA A 18 23.59 -2.28 -7.38
CA ALA A 18 23.37 -1.26 -6.36
C ALA A 18 21.89 -1.11 -6.00
N SER A 19 21.00 -0.97 -6.99
CA SER A 19 19.56 -0.87 -6.75
C SER A 19 18.99 -2.11 -6.07
N SER A 20 19.39 -3.32 -6.50
CA SER A 20 18.92 -4.56 -5.89
C SER A 20 19.38 -4.69 -4.43
N LEU A 21 20.63 -4.33 -4.13
CA LEU A 21 21.16 -4.33 -2.76
C LEU A 21 20.40 -3.33 -1.87
N VAL A 22 20.17 -2.11 -2.36
CA VAL A 22 19.43 -1.09 -1.61
C VAL A 22 17.98 -1.53 -1.34
N THR A 23 17.33 -2.16 -2.32
CA THR A 23 15.97 -2.70 -2.15
C THR A 23 15.90 -3.75 -1.03
N LEU A 24 16.99 -4.48 -0.76
CA LEU A 24 17.06 -5.50 0.28
C LEU A 24 17.51 -4.96 1.66
N LEU A 25 17.95 -3.71 1.77
CA LEU A 25 18.44 -3.18 3.05
C LEU A 25 17.41 -3.29 4.20
N PRO A 26 16.10 -3.02 3.99
CA PRO A 26 15.13 -3.17 5.06
C PRO A 26 15.01 -4.62 5.59
N ALA A 27 15.30 -5.64 4.77
CA ALA A 27 15.29 -7.03 5.21
C ALA A 27 16.33 -7.32 6.30
N LEU A 28 17.40 -6.52 6.38
CA LEU A 28 18.42 -6.65 7.43
C LEU A 28 17.91 -6.16 8.80
N ALA A 29 16.84 -5.37 8.83
CA ALA A 29 16.24 -4.86 10.07
C ALA A 29 15.35 -5.89 10.79
N GLY A 30 15.16 -7.10 10.22
CA GLY A 30 14.50 -8.22 10.88
C GLY A 30 13.62 -9.05 9.95
N ARG A 31 13.24 -10.24 10.43
CA ARG A 31 12.51 -11.26 9.65
C ARG A 31 11.15 -10.79 9.12
N TRP A 32 10.50 -9.87 9.84
CA TRP A 32 9.22 -9.24 9.48
C TRP A 32 9.29 -8.39 8.20
N MET A 33 10.43 -7.76 7.90
CA MET A 33 10.61 -6.92 6.71
C MET A 33 11.11 -7.70 5.48
N MET A 34 11.47 -8.97 5.67
CA MET A 34 12.13 -9.79 4.65
C MET A 34 11.21 -10.04 3.45
N TRP A 35 9.95 -10.39 3.69
CA TRP A 35 9.02 -10.71 2.61
C TRP A 35 8.67 -9.49 1.77
N GLU A 36 8.47 -8.33 2.39
CA GLU A 36 8.23 -7.07 1.68
C GLU A 36 9.40 -6.68 0.79
N SER A 37 10.62 -6.77 1.31
CA SER A 37 11.85 -6.46 0.56
C SER A 37 12.04 -7.41 -0.63
N LEU A 38 11.74 -8.71 -0.45
CA LEU A 38 11.80 -9.69 -1.52
C LEU A 38 10.72 -9.44 -2.59
N ALA A 39 9.49 -9.10 -2.18
CA ALA A 39 8.41 -8.76 -3.09
C ALA A 39 8.74 -7.50 -3.90
N LEU A 40 9.28 -6.45 -3.27
CA LEU A 40 9.74 -5.25 -3.95
C LEU A 40 10.92 -5.52 -4.87
N LEU A 41 11.85 -6.41 -4.50
CA LEU A 41 12.93 -6.83 -5.39
C LEU A 41 12.39 -7.58 -6.62
N ALA A 42 11.44 -8.50 -6.44
CA ALA A 42 10.80 -9.19 -7.54
C ALA A 42 10.07 -8.21 -8.48
N ALA A 43 9.33 -7.24 -7.92
CA ALA A 43 8.68 -6.19 -8.67
C ALA A 43 9.68 -5.30 -9.41
N HIS A 44 10.81 -4.95 -8.78
CA HIS A 44 11.91 -4.19 -9.39
C HIS A 44 12.46 -4.89 -10.63
N TRP A 45 12.78 -6.18 -10.52
CA TRP A 45 13.23 -6.98 -11.65
C TRP A 45 12.17 -7.10 -12.73
N LEU A 46 10.91 -7.34 -12.37
CA LEU A 46 9.81 -7.41 -13.32
C LEU A 46 9.66 -6.09 -14.10
N VAL A 47 9.65 -4.94 -13.42
CA VAL A 47 9.56 -3.63 -14.05
C VAL A 47 10.73 -3.38 -15.00
N LEU A 48 11.96 -3.68 -14.58
CA LEU A 48 13.14 -3.55 -15.45
C LEU A 48 13.03 -4.46 -16.68
N LEU A 49 12.65 -5.73 -16.50
CA LEU A 49 12.48 -6.66 -17.62
C LEU A 49 11.43 -6.19 -18.61
N VAL A 50 10.30 -5.67 -18.13
CA VAL A 50 9.22 -5.14 -18.96
C VAL A 50 9.67 -3.88 -19.70
N VAL A 51 10.26 -2.91 -18.99
CA VAL A 51 10.75 -1.65 -19.59
C VAL A 51 11.79 -1.90 -20.66
N PHE A 52 12.78 -2.76 -20.40
CA PHE A 52 13.85 -3.09 -21.34
C PHE A 52 13.45 -4.16 -22.38
N SER A 53 12.27 -4.76 -22.29
CA SER A 53 11.75 -5.63 -23.35
C SER A 53 11.55 -4.85 -24.65
N ASP A 54 11.13 -3.58 -24.55
CA ASP A 54 10.97 -2.69 -25.70
C ASP A 54 12.33 -2.23 -26.25
N ARG A 55 12.54 -2.42 -27.55
CA ARG A 55 13.74 -1.95 -28.26
C ARG A 55 13.86 -0.43 -28.21
N ARG A 56 12.73 0.30 -28.20
CA ARG A 56 12.71 1.77 -28.12
C ARG A 56 13.28 2.26 -26.79
N ASN A 57 13.05 1.53 -25.71
CA ASN A 57 13.60 1.86 -24.40
C ASN A 57 15.09 1.56 -24.28
N ARG A 58 15.56 0.47 -24.92
CA ARG A 58 16.99 0.11 -24.94
C ARG A 58 17.88 1.11 -25.66
N LYS A 59 17.41 1.69 -26.79
CA LYS A 59 18.26 2.54 -27.65
C LYS A 59 17.88 4.01 -27.70
N GLY A 60 16.67 4.35 -27.26
CA GLY A 60 16.08 5.67 -27.49
C GLY A 60 15.80 6.49 -26.24
N GLN A 61 15.83 5.92 -25.03
CA GLN A 61 15.42 6.64 -23.83
C GLN A 61 16.48 7.55 -23.22
N SER A 62 16.02 8.56 -22.48
CA SER A 62 16.92 9.44 -21.75
C SER A 62 17.55 8.70 -20.56
N ARG A 63 18.86 8.91 -20.35
CA ARG A 63 19.61 8.35 -19.20
C ARG A 63 18.97 8.69 -17.86
N LYS A 64 18.36 9.88 -17.80
CA LYS A 64 17.62 10.42 -16.67
C LYS A 64 16.36 9.60 -16.36
N ALA A 65 15.56 9.27 -17.39
CA ALA A 65 14.37 8.43 -17.23
C ALA A 65 14.72 6.99 -16.83
N VAL A 66 15.75 6.41 -17.46
CA VAL A 66 16.25 5.08 -17.08
C VAL A 66 16.73 5.08 -15.62
N GLY A 67 17.51 6.09 -15.22
CA GLY A 67 17.96 6.24 -13.85
C GLY A 67 16.81 6.28 -12.84
N LEU A 68 15.73 6.99 -13.14
CA LEU A 68 14.53 7.00 -12.31
C LEU A 68 13.96 5.60 -12.12
N VAL A 69 13.77 4.83 -13.20
CA VAL A 69 13.21 3.45 -13.12
C VAL A 69 14.05 2.55 -12.20
N PHE A 70 15.37 2.69 -12.24
CA PHE A 70 16.27 1.92 -11.36
C PHE A 70 16.15 2.29 -9.87
N TRP A 71 15.69 3.50 -9.54
CA TRP A 71 15.72 4.02 -8.18
C TRP A 71 14.35 4.19 -7.52
N VAL A 72 13.24 4.09 -8.26
CA VAL A 72 11.89 4.13 -7.68
C VAL A 72 11.69 3.00 -6.66
N MET A 73 11.94 1.73 -7.04
CA MET A 73 11.71 0.60 -6.12
C MET A 73 12.67 0.59 -4.91
N PRO A 74 13.99 0.84 -5.06
CA PRO A 74 14.87 0.97 -3.90
C PRO A 74 14.45 2.10 -2.95
N PHE A 75 14.05 3.26 -3.49
CA PHE A 75 13.55 4.37 -2.67
C PHE A 75 12.29 3.97 -1.91
N THR A 76 11.32 3.36 -2.59
CA THR A 76 10.08 2.88 -1.94
C THR A 76 10.39 1.87 -0.85
N SER A 77 11.33 0.95 -1.08
CA SER A 77 11.74 -0.05 -0.08
C SER A 77 12.34 0.61 1.18
N LEU A 78 13.26 1.56 1.02
CA LEU A 78 13.82 2.31 2.14
C LEU A 78 12.74 3.11 2.88
N LEU A 79 11.83 3.73 2.14
CA LEU A 79 10.75 4.53 2.70
C LEU A 79 9.82 3.66 3.55
N THR A 80 9.34 2.52 3.04
CA THR A 80 8.46 1.61 3.77
C THR A 80 9.17 0.96 4.94
N GLY A 81 10.43 0.56 4.79
CA GLY A 81 11.23 0.01 5.88
C GLY A 81 11.45 0.98 7.03
N GLY A 82 11.78 2.24 6.73
CA GLY A 82 11.90 3.30 7.72
C GLY A 82 10.56 3.61 8.40
N ALA A 83 9.47 3.62 7.63
CA ALA A 83 8.12 3.80 8.16
C ALA A 83 7.74 2.69 9.15
N ALA A 84 7.99 1.44 8.76
CA ALA A 84 7.70 0.29 9.60
C ALA A 84 8.49 0.37 10.92
N ALA A 85 9.76 0.75 10.88
CA ALA A 85 10.57 0.95 12.08
C ALA A 85 10.03 2.08 12.99
N LEU A 86 9.50 3.17 12.42
CA LEU A 86 8.82 4.22 13.19
C LEU A 86 7.52 3.72 13.79
N LEU A 87 6.72 2.97 13.02
CA LEU A 87 5.44 2.44 13.45
C LEU A 87 5.58 1.39 14.57
N ALA A 88 6.69 0.64 14.58
CA ALA A 88 7.04 -0.29 15.66
C ALA A 88 7.23 0.38 17.02
N ARG A 89 7.39 1.72 17.07
CA ARG A 89 7.47 2.50 18.32
C ARG A 89 6.10 2.80 18.93
N GLY A 90 5.00 2.30 18.37
CA GLY A 90 3.67 2.52 18.91
C GLY A 90 3.17 3.95 18.72
N ALA A 91 2.37 4.42 19.68
CA ALA A 91 1.77 5.76 19.67
C ALA A 91 2.81 6.87 19.47
N ASP A 92 3.96 6.77 20.14
CA ASP A 92 5.07 7.72 20.05
C ASP A 92 5.65 7.87 18.63
N GLY A 93 5.53 6.83 17.80
CA GLY A 93 6.05 6.79 16.45
C GLY A 93 5.06 7.24 15.37
N ALA A 94 3.77 7.35 15.68
CA ALA A 94 2.72 7.48 14.67
C ALA A 94 2.76 8.80 13.90
N GLY A 95 3.02 9.91 14.60
CA GLY A 95 3.19 11.22 13.95
C GLY A 95 4.40 11.23 13.01
N ALA A 96 5.53 10.68 13.46
CA ALA A 96 6.74 10.56 12.65
C ALA A 96 6.53 9.63 11.44
N PHE A 97 5.79 8.53 11.61
CA PHE A 97 5.40 7.63 10.53
C PHE A 97 4.58 8.37 9.47
N SER A 98 3.51 9.08 9.87
CA SER A 98 2.67 9.84 8.95
C SER A 98 3.47 10.91 8.21
N ALA A 99 4.31 11.67 8.92
CA ALA A 99 5.19 12.66 8.31
C ALA A 99 6.19 12.03 7.33
N ALA A 100 6.81 10.90 7.68
CA ALA A 100 7.73 10.18 6.80
C ALA A 100 7.04 9.72 5.51
N MET A 101 5.80 9.20 5.59
CA MET A 101 5.00 8.82 4.42
C MET A 101 4.65 10.01 3.53
N ALA A 102 4.13 11.09 4.12
CA ALA A 102 3.80 12.32 3.42
C ALA A 102 5.02 12.90 2.68
N LEU A 103 6.14 13.05 3.39
CA LEU A 103 7.37 13.63 2.85
C LEU A 103 8.03 12.70 1.82
N GLY A 104 8.08 11.40 2.09
CA GLY A 104 8.71 10.42 1.21
C GLY A 104 7.98 10.25 -0.12
N PHE A 105 6.67 10.00 -0.11
CA PHE A 105 5.90 9.90 -1.35
C PHE A 105 5.79 11.26 -2.06
N GLY A 106 5.70 12.36 -1.30
CA GLY A 106 5.74 13.70 -1.88
C GLY A 106 7.04 13.98 -2.64
N ALA A 107 8.19 13.66 -2.05
CA ALA A 107 9.49 13.77 -2.70
C ALA A 107 9.59 12.87 -3.95
N LEU A 108 9.06 11.65 -3.88
CA LEU A 108 8.98 10.75 -5.03
C LEU A 108 8.15 11.36 -6.16
N PHE A 109 7.01 11.96 -5.86
CA PHE A 109 6.15 12.60 -6.86
C PHE A 109 6.83 13.82 -7.49
N VAL A 110 7.53 14.64 -6.70
CA VAL A 110 8.35 15.75 -7.21
C VAL A 110 9.45 15.23 -8.13
N ALA A 111 10.13 14.15 -7.74
CA ALA A 111 11.15 13.52 -8.59
C ALA A 111 10.51 13.04 -9.91
N VAL A 112 9.52 12.15 -9.87
CA VAL A 112 8.85 11.63 -11.07
C VAL A 112 8.34 12.76 -11.97
N GLY A 113 7.72 13.78 -11.37
CA GLY A 113 7.26 15.02 -12.01
C GLY A 113 8.35 15.71 -12.83
N ASN A 114 9.53 15.91 -12.23
CA ASN A 114 10.68 16.55 -12.86
C ASN A 114 11.36 15.71 -13.97
N TYR A 115 11.10 14.41 -14.00
CA TYR A 115 11.66 13.50 -15.00
C TYR A 115 10.69 13.18 -16.15
N MET A 116 9.37 13.31 -15.95
CA MET A 116 8.37 13.05 -17.00
C MET A 116 8.61 13.79 -18.32
N PRO A 117 8.97 15.09 -18.36
CA PRO A 117 9.21 15.79 -19.63
C PRO A 117 10.37 15.22 -20.45
N LYS A 118 11.20 14.35 -19.83
CA LYS A 118 12.35 13.69 -20.45
C LYS A 118 12.02 12.28 -20.95
N PHE A 119 10.79 11.81 -20.75
CA PHE A 119 10.32 10.54 -21.28
C PHE A 119 10.12 10.70 -22.77
N ARG A 120 10.87 9.93 -23.57
CA ARG A 120 10.59 9.84 -25.00
C ARG A 120 9.45 8.86 -25.24
N GLN A 121 8.76 9.01 -26.37
CA GLN A 121 7.63 8.16 -26.71
C GLN A 121 8.02 6.68 -26.77
N ASN A 122 7.32 5.84 -26.01
CA ASN A 122 7.64 4.42 -25.89
C ASN A 122 6.42 3.59 -25.46
N SER A 123 6.57 2.27 -25.44
CA SER A 123 5.45 1.36 -25.22
C SER A 123 5.13 1.09 -23.75
N PHE A 124 5.95 1.51 -22.77
CA PHE A 124 5.82 1.10 -21.36
C PHE A 124 5.85 2.25 -20.32
N MET A 125 6.72 3.24 -20.46
CA MET A 125 6.92 4.35 -19.53
C MET A 125 6.12 5.59 -19.95
N GLY A 126 5.41 6.20 -19.00
CA GLY A 126 4.70 7.47 -19.21
C GLY A 126 3.18 7.33 -19.40
N ILE A 127 2.56 8.44 -19.82
CA ILE A 127 1.10 8.62 -19.96
C ILE A 127 0.68 8.14 -21.34
N ARG A 128 0.26 6.87 -21.40
CA ARG A 128 -0.01 6.13 -22.65
C ARG A 128 -1.50 6.07 -22.95
N VAL A 129 -1.98 7.08 -23.63
CA VAL A 129 -3.34 7.11 -24.20
C VAL A 129 -3.23 7.15 -25.73
N PRO A 130 -4.26 6.72 -26.50
CA PRO A 130 -4.17 6.64 -27.96
C PRO A 130 -3.64 7.92 -28.61
N TRP A 131 -4.06 9.06 -28.09
CA TRP A 131 -3.68 10.40 -28.54
C TRP A 131 -2.21 10.76 -28.31
N THR A 132 -1.61 10.34 -27.19
CA THR A 132 -0.17 10.57 -26.91
C THR A 132 0.70 9.58 -27.67
N LEU A 133 0.17 8.40 -28.02
CA LEU A 133 0.86 7.43 -28.86
C LEU A 133 0.78 7.75 -30.36
N ALA A 134 -0.19 8.54 -30.81
CA ALA A 134 -0.29 8.96 -32.19
C ALA A 134 0.67 10.12 -32.53
N SER A 135 0.91 11.02 -31.57
CA SER A 135 1.66 12.26 -31.79
C SER A 135 2.76 12.48 -30.77
N GLU A 136 4.00 12.66 -31.25
CA GLU A 136 5.14 13.00 -30.39
C GLU A 136 5.01 14.41 -29.80
N ALA A 137 4.36 15.34 -30.51
CA ALA A 137 4.05 16.66 -29.99
C ALA A 137 3.06 16.56 -28.81
N ASN A 138 1.98 15.78 -28.95
CA ASN A 138 1.04 15.53 -27.86
C ASN A 138 1.71 14.80 -26.69
N TRP A 139 2.57 13.82 -26.97
CA TRP A 139 3.37 13.14 -25.96
C TRP A 139 4.19 14.12 -25.12
N ASN A 140 4.97 14.98 -25.77
CA ASN A 140 5.83 15.95 -25.09
C ASN A 140 5.01 16.99 -24.30
N ALA A 141 3.93 17.50 -24.89
CA ALA A 141 3.05 18.46 -24.24
C ALA A 141 2.37 17.85 -22.99
N THR A 142 1.83 16.64 -23.11
CA THR A 142 1.16 15.92 -22.03
C THR A 142 2.12 15.57 -20.89
N HIS A 143 3.34 15.10 -21.19
CA HIS A 143 4.31 14.79 -20.14
C HIS A 143 4.89 16.04 -19.47
N ARG A 144 4.97 17.17 -20.20
CA ARG A 144 5.33 18.46 -19.60
C ARG A 144 4.24 18.97 -18.66
N PHE A 145 2.97 18.85 -19.04
CA PHE A 145 1.84 19.21 -18.19
C PHE A 145 1.73 18.25 -16.98
N GLY A 146 1.76 16.94 -17.22
CA GLY A 146 1.76 15.92 -16.18
C GLY A 146 2.91 16.10 -15.20
N GLY A 147 4.10 16.45 -15.69
CA GLY A 147 5.25 16.82 -14.86
C GLY A 147 4.91 17.89 -13.81
N LYS A 148 4.25 18.98 -14.22
CA LYS A 148 3.82 20.04 -13.30
C LYS A 148 2.77 19.55 -12.30
N VAL A 149 1.80 18.76 -12.74
CA VAL A 149 0.75 18.20 -11.87
C VAL A 149 1.37 17.31 -10.79
N TRP A 150 2.32 16.44 -11.16
CA TRP A 150 3.00 15.56 -10.20
C TRP A 150 3.91 16.32 -9.24
N VAL A 151 4.62 17.37 -9.69
CA VAL A 151 5.41 18.23 -8.80
C VAL A 151 4.50 18.96 -7.81
N ALA A 152 3.43 19.59 -8.28
CA ALA A 152 2.46 20.28 -7.41
C ALA A 152 1.82 19.30 -6.42
N GLY A 153 1.37 18.14 -6.90
CA GLY A 153 0.84 17.06 -6.07
C GLY A 153 1.83 16.58 -5.02
N GLY A 154 3.11 16.45 -5.38
CA GLY A 154 4.16 16.10 -4.43
C GLY A 154 4.31 17.11 -3.30
N PHE A 155 4.30 18.41 -3.59
CA PHE A 155 4.32 19.45 -2.55
C PHE A 155 3.05 19.46 -1.69
N VAL A 156 1.88 19.20 -2.28
CA VAL A 156 0.63 19.04 -1.53
C VAL A 156 0.71 17.84 -0.58
N CYS A 157 1.24 16.70 -1.03
CA CYS A 157 1.47 15.54 -0.16
C CYS A 157 2.44 15.88 0.98
N MET A 158 3.54 16.61 0.71
CA MET A 158 4.49 17.03 1.74
C MET A 158 3.84 17.96 2.76
N ALA A 159 3.03 18.93 2.33
CA ALA A 159 2.26 19.79 3.22
C ALA A 159 1.24 19.01 4.05
N GLY A 160 0.77 17.87 3.53
CA GLY A 160 -0.06 16.91 4.25
C GLY A 160 0.57 16.33 5.52
N ALA A 161 1.89 16.45 5.70
CA ALA A 161 2.56 16.08 6.95
C ALA A 161 2.10 16.93 8.16
N LEU A 162 1.50 18.10 7.90
CA LEU A 162 0.94 18.99 8.93
C LEU A 162 -0.52 18.66 9.28
N LEU A 163 -1.15 17.73 8.55
CA LEU A 163 -2.55 17.37 8.73
C LEU A 163 -2.71 16.14 9.64
N PRO A 164 -3.88 15.96 10.27
CA PRO A 164 -4.21 14.70 10.93
C PRO A 164 -4.13 13.51 9.97
N ALA A 165 -3.74 12.34 10.47
CA ALA A 165 -3.49 11.15 9.65
C ALA A 165 -4.69 10.75 8.77
N GLN A 166 -5.93 10.93 9.25
CA GLN A 166 -7.13 10.63 8.45
C GLN A 166 -7.28 11.56 7.24
N ALA A 167 -7.00 12.87 7.43
CA ALA A 167 -7.05 13.86 6.36
C ALA A 167 -5.94 13.63 5.33
N MET A 168 -4.75 13.22 5.77
CA MET A 168 -3.62 12.89 4.90
C MET A 168 -3.97 11.78 3.89
N GLY A 169 -4.67 10.73 4.32
CA GLY A 169 -5.10 9.64 3.43
C GLY A 169 -6.01 10.13 2.29
N VAL A 170 -6.98 10.99 2.60
CA VAL A 170 -7.88 11.58 1.61
C VAL A 170 -7.12 12.50 0.64
N VAL A 171 -6.23 13.35 1.16
CA VAL A 171 -5.39 14.24 0.35
C VAL A 171 -4.52 13.43 -0.62
N PHE A 172 -3.90 12.35 -0.14
CA PHE A 172 -3.06 11.48 -0.96
C PHE A 172 -3.84 10.85 -2.11
N LEU A 173 -5.05 10.32 -1.84
CA LEU A 173 -5.92 9.75 -2.87
C LEU A 173 -6.37 10.80 -3.89
N ALA A 174 -6.70 12.02 -3.43
CA ALA A 174 -7.08 13.12 -4.32
C ALA A 174 -5.92 13.55 -5.23
N VAL A 175 -4.70 13.64 -4.69
CA VAL A 175 -3.49 13.94 -5.48
C VAL A 175 -3.23 12.85 -6.51
N LEU A 176 -3.33 11.57 -6.14
CA LEU A 176 -3.18 10.45 -7.07
C LEU A 176 -4.22 10.49 -8.20
N ALA A 177 -5.48 10.75 -7.86
CA ALA A 177 -6.55 10.88 -8.86
C ALA A 177 -6.27 12.04 -9.82
N ALA A 178 -5.87 13.21 -9.31
CA ALA A 178 -5.50 14.36 -10.14
C ALA A 178 -4.29 14.07 -11.04
N ALA A 179 -3.25 13.43 -10.49
CA ALA A 179 -2.03 13.05 -11.19
C ALA A 179 -2.25 12.04 -12.32
N ALA A 180 -3.29 11.20 -12.20
CA ALA A 180 -3.71 10.26 -13.23
C ALA A 180 -4.65 10.90 -14.26
N LEU A 181 -5.70 11.60 -13.81
CA LEU A 181 -6.81 12.02 -14.66
C LEU A 181 -6.53 13.34 -15.41
N LEU A 182 -5.90 14.33 -14.78
CA LEU A 182 -5.67 15.63 -15.42
C LEU A 182 -4.80 15.53 -16.68
N PRO A 183 -3.69 14.77 -16.69
CA PRO A 183 -2.89 14.64 -17.91
C PRO A 183 -3.61 13.88 -19.02
N ILE A 184 -4.49 12.92 -18.68
CA ILE A 184 -5.33 12.22 -19.67
C ILE A 184 -6.31 13.20 -20.32
N GLY A 185 -6.99 14.03 -19.52
CA GLY A 185 -7.86 15.08 -20.01
C GLY A 185 -7.12 16.09 -20.89
N TYR A 186 -5.91 16.48 -20.49
CA TYR A 186 -5.04 17.35 -21.27
C TYR A 186 -4.68 16.72 -22.63
N ALA A 187 -4.28 15.45 -22.65
CA ALA A 187 -3.94 14.73 -23.88
C ALA A 187 -5.10 14.67 -24.89
N TRP A 188 -6.32 14.48 -24.39
CA TRP A 188 -7.55 14.49 -25.19
C TRP A 188 -7.88 15.88 -25.72
N ARG A 189 -7.75 16.93 -24.89
CA ARG A 189 -7.96 18.31 -25.35
C ARG A 189 -6.92 18.72 -26.39
N TYR A 190 -5.65 18.33 -26.19
CA TYR A 190 -4.56 18.63 -27.10
C TYR A 190 -4.81 18.02 -28.49
N SER A 191 -5.26 16.76 -28.55
CA SER A 191 -5.56 16.12 -29.84
C SER A 191 -6.75 16.71 -30.58
N LYS A 192 -7.76 17.22 -29.86
CA LYS A 192 -8.91 17.92 -30.46
C LYS A 192 -8.54 19.30 -31.01
N THR A 193 -7.58 19.98 -30.39
CA THR A 193 -7.15 21.32 -30.79
C THR A 193 -6.04 21.32 -31.84
N HIS A 194 -5.29 20.22 -31.96
CA HIS A 194 -4.22 20.05 -32.94
C HIS A 194 -4.45 18.75 -33.72
N PRO A 195 -5.41 18.74 -34.68
CA PRO A 195 -5.57 17.61 -35.60
C PRO A 195 -4.27 17.43 -36.38
N GLN A 196 -3.61 16.29 -36.22
CA GLN A 196 -2.39 15.99 -36.98
C GLN A 196 -2.72 15.21 -38.26
N GLU A 197 -1.89 15.37 -39.29
CA GLU A 197 -1.70 14.30 -40.28
C GLU A 197 -1.28 13.04 -39.53
N GLU A 198 -2.17 12.05 -39.55
CA GLU A 198 -2.04 10.81 -38.81
C GLU A 198 -0.71 10.13 -39.18
N LYS A 199 0.22 9.99 -38.21
CA LYS A 199 1.06 8.78 -38.25
C LYS A 199 0.07 7.63 -38.26
N ALA A 200 0.12 6.79 -39.30
CA ALA A 200 -0.81 5.68 -39.50
C ALA A 200 -1.20 5.09 -38.13
N PRO A 201 -2.50 5.05 -37.79
CA PRO A 201 -2.93 4.73 -36.44
C PRO A 201 -2.23 3.47 -35.99
N ALA A 202 -1.68 3.49 -34.76
CA ALA A 202 -1.11 2.29 -34.18
C ALA A 202 -2.12 1.17 -34.36
N ALA A 203 -1.68 0.07 -35.00
CA ALA A 203 -2.59 -1.01 -35.42
C ALA A 203 -3.60 -1.29 -34.31
N PRO A 204 -4.91 -1.36 -34.62
CA PRO A 204 -5.95 -1.47 -33.61
C PRO A 204 -5.61 -2.64 -32.71
N VAL A 205 -5.53 -2.38 -31.40
CA VAL A 205 -5.27 -3.42 -30.40
C VAL A 205 -6.27 -4.55 -30.66
N PRO A 206 -5.82 -5.79 -30.92
CA PRO A 206 -6.71 -6.89 -31.25
C PRO A 206 -7.84 -6.98 -30.22
N PRO A 207 -9.08 -7.27 -30.63
CA PRO A 207 -10.21 -7.34 -29.70
C PRO A 207 -9.95 -8.33 -28.56
N ALA A 208 -9.19 -9.40 -28.81
CA ALA A 208 -8.72 -10.33 -27.78
C ALA A 208 -7.85 -9.65 -26.71
N GLN A 209 -6.91 -8.78 -27.11
CA GLN A 209 -6.05 -8.05 -26.18
C GLN A 209 -6.80 -6.96 -25.41
N LYS A 210 -7.78 -6.29 -26.04
CA LYS A 210 -8.68 -5.35 -25.32
C LYS A 210 -9.54 -6.08 -24.29
N ARG A 211 -10.13 -7.22 -24.65
CA ARG A 211 -10.87 -8.09 -23.73
C ARG A 211 -9.98 -8.56 -22.60
N ALA A 212 -8.77 -9.02 -22.89
CA ALA A 212 -7.80 -9.44 -21.87
C ALA A 212 -7.42 -8.29 -20.92
N ALA A 213 -7.20 -7.08 -21.43
CA ALA A 213 -6.91 -5.91 -20.60
C ALA A 213 -8.09 -5.53 -19.69
N TRP A 214 -9.33 -5.56 -20.22
CA TRP A 214 -10.54 -5.33 -19.42
C TRP A 214 -10.78 -6.42 -18.38
N LEU A 215 -10.59 -7.69 -18.73
CA LEU A 215 -10.67 -8.81 -17.80
C LEU A 215 -9.62 -8.71 -16.70
N LEU A 216 -8.39 -8.32 -17.05
CA LEU A 216 -7.33 -8.08 -16.06
C LEU A 216 -7.68 -6.91 -15.14
N ALA A 217 -8.16 -5.78 -15.68
CA ALA A 217 -8.59 -4.64 -14.89
C ALA A 217 -9.76 -4.99 -13.96
N ALA A 218 -10.75 -5.72 -14.47
CA ALA A 218 -11.88 -6.22 -13.69
C ALA A 218 -11.42 -7.20 -12.61
N ALA A 219 -10.52 -8.14 -12.92
CA ALA A 219 -9.96 -9.07 -11.96
C ALA A 219 -9.18 -8.35 -10.85
N VAL A 220 -8.38 -7.33 -11.18
CA VAL A 220 -7.69 -6.49 -10.20
C VAL A 220 -8.70 -5.73 -9.33
N ALA A 221 -9.75 -5.16 -9.92
CA ALA A 221 -10.80 -4.47 -9.17
C ALA A 221 -11.56 -5.42 -8.23
N VAL A 222 -11.92 -6.61 -8.71
CA VAL A 222 -12.57 -7.67 -7.90
C VAL A 222 -11.66 -8.11 -6.77
N ALA A 223 -10.38 -8.37 -7.04
CA ALA A 223 -9.40 -8.73 -6.02
C ALA A 223 -9.23 -7.61 -4.98
N ALA A 224 -9.18 -6.35 -5.40
CA ALA A 224 -9.10 -5.21 -4.48
C ALA A 224 -10.35 -5.12 -3.59
N VAL A 225 -11.55 -5.20 -4.16
CA VAL A 225 -12.82 -5.20 -3.40
C VAL A 225 -12.87 -6.39 -2.44
N TRP A 226 -12.45 -7.59 -2.91
CA TRP A 226 -12.36 -8.78 -2.07
C TRP A 226 -11.44 -8.55 -0.87
N THR A 227 -10.22 -8.03 -1.08
CA THR A 227 -9.29 -7.74 0.03
C THR A 227 -9.81 -6.72 1.04
N LEU A 228 -10.65 -5.77 0.59
CA LEU A 228 -11.25 -4.75 1.46
C LEU A 228 -12.39 -5.30 2.34
N LEU A 229 -13.02 -6.39 1.90
CA LEU A 229 -14.25 -6.92 2.50
C LEU A 229 -14.10 -8.33 3.08
N MET A 230 -13.02 -9.05 2.76
CA MET A 230 -12.75 -10.38 3.31
C MET A 230 -12.28 -10.32 4.77
N GLY A 231 -12.20 -11.48 5.42
CA GLY A 231 -11.68 -11.60 6.78
C GLY A 231 -12.78 -11.82 7.82
N GLY A 232 -12.39 -12.52 8.87
CA GLY A 232 -13.24 -12.91 9.97
C GLY A 232 -12.42 -13.63 11.01
N ALA A 233 -12.93 -13.67 12.22
CA ALA A 233 -12.40 -14.39 13.35
C ALA A 233 -13.50 -15.31 13.90
N GLU A 234 -13.15 -16.56 14.16
CA GLU A 234 -14.01 -17.54 14.82
C GLU A 234 -13.36 -17.98 16.13
N MET A 235 -14.16 -18.07 17.18
CA MET A 235 -13.70 -18.45 18.51
C MET A 235 -13.80 -19.97 18.66
N GLN A 236 -12.67 -20.59 18.97
CA GLN A 236 -12.56 -22.03 19.22
C GLN A 236 -12.16 -22.23 20.68
N TYR A 237 -13.04 -22.86 21.47
CA TYR A 237 -12.81 -23.09 22.89
C TYR A 237 -12.26 -24.49 23.14
N GLY A 238 -11.04 -24.57 23.67
CA GLY A 238 -10.47 -25.81 24.20
C GLY A 238 -10.69 -25.94 25.71
N GLU A 239 -10.07 -26.96 26.31
CA GLU A 239 -10.16 -27.23 27.75
C GLU A 239 -9.33 -26.24 28.59
N THR A 240 -8.12 -25.89 28.13
CA THR A 240 -7.16 -25.06 28.89
C THR A 240 -6.88 -23.70 28.26
N SER A 241 -7.32 -23.49 27.02
CA SER A 241 -7.12 -22.26 26.24
C SER A 241 -8.26 -22.05 25.26
N PHE A 242 -8.38 -20.84 24.72
CA PHE A 242 -9.17 -20.57 23.53
C PHE A 242 -8.26 -20.07 22.40
N THR A 243 -8.72 -20.26 21.17
CA THR A 243 -8.07 -19.76 19.96
C THR A 243 -9.03 -18.89 19.17
N VAL A 244 -8.56 -17.71 18.77
CA VAL A 244 -9.18 -16.85 17.77
C VAL A 244 -8.61 -17.23 16.42
N ALA A 245 -9.35 -18.06 15.66
CA ALA A 245 -8.97 -18.48 14.32
C ALA A 245 -9.28 -17.35 13.33
N ALA A 246 -8.24 -16.69 12.80
CA ALA A 246 -8.39 -15.47 12.01
C ALA A 246 -8.14 -15.72 10.51
N SER A 247 -9.17 -15.50 9.70
CA SER A 247 -9.07 -15.61 8.24
C SER A 247 -8.20 -14.49 7.66
N GLY A 248 -7.09 -14.89 7.03
CA GLY A 248 -6.14 -13.97 6.39
C GLY A 248 -5.17 -13.28 7.36
N TRP A 249 -5.13 -13.71 8.62
CA TRP A 249 -4.18 -13.23 9.62
C TRP A 249 -3.70 -14.40 10.51
N GLU A 250 -2.80 -14.13 11.45
CA GLU A 250 -2.31 -15.11 12.41
C GLU A 250 -3.36 -15.39 13.50
N ASP A 251 -3.50 -16.66 13.87
CA ASP A 251 -4.37 -17.09 14.96
C ASP A 251 -3.81 -16.63 16.31
N LEU A 252 -4.71 -16.29 17.24
CA LEU A 252 -4.34 -15.92 18.61
C LEU A 252 -4.82 -17.01 19.58
N THR A 253 -3.90 -17.68 20.25
CA THR A 253 -4.23 -18.66 21.31
C THR A 253 -3.88 -18.08 22.67
N VAL A 254 -4.85 -18.10 23.60
CA VAL A 254 -4.70 -17.57 24.96
C VAL A 254 -5.09 -18.65 25.98
N PRO A 255 -4.17 -19.09 26.84
CA PRO A 255 -4.48 -19.96 27.98
C PRO A 255 -5.41 -19.27 28.98
N TYR A 256 -6.42 -19.98 29.51
CA TYR A 256 -7.34 -19.40 30.50
C TYR A 256 -6.61 -19.01 31.80
N ALA A 257 -5.53 -19.73 32.14
CA ALA A 257 -4.70 -19.42 33.30
C ALA A 257 -4.04 -18.04 33.20
N ASP A 258 -3.76 -17.57 31.98
CA ASP A 258 -3.07 -16.30 31.73
C ASP A 258 -4.03 -15.11 31.74
N ILE A 259 -5.35 -15.32 31.84
CA ILE A 259 -6.35 -14.25 31.86
C ILE A 259 -6.58 -13.84 33.30
N ALA A 260 -6.27 -12.60 33.69
CA ALA A 260 -6.52 -12.06 35.02
C ALA A 260 -7.94 -11.50 35.19
N ALA A 261 -8.49 -10.86 34.15
CA ALA A 261 -9.85 -10.30 34.16
C ALA A 261 -10.49 -10.35 32.78
N VAL A 262 -11.82 -10.39 32.77
CA VAL A 262 -12.68 -10.34 31.57
C VAL A 262 -13.70 -9.23 31.79
N ASP A 263 -13.65 -8.19 30.96
CA ASP A 263 -14.54 -7.03 31.04
C ASP A 263 -15.39 -6.92 29.77
N TYR A 264 -16.68 -6.64 29.92
CA TYR A 264 -17.53 -6.22 28.82
C TYR A 264 -17.48 -4.69 28.69
N LEU A 265 -17.14 -4.20 27.51
CA LEU A 265 -17.05 -2.78 27.19
C LEU A 265 -18.14 -2.41 26.16
N PRO A 266 -19.23 -1.78 26.59
CA PRO A 266 -20.23 -1.20 25.69
C PRO A 266 -19.64 -0.16 24.72
N ALA A 267 -20.39 0.14 23.66
CA ALA A 267 -20.07 1.19 22.70
C ALA A 267 -19.65 2.51 23.40
N GLY A 268 -18.46 3.00 23.07
CA GLY A 268 -17.89 4.25 23.61
C GLY A 268 -17.10 4.09 24.92
N GLU A 269 -17.14 2.93 25.58
CA GLU A 269 -16.31 2.65 26.77
C GLU A 269 -14.94 2.07 26.39
N ALA A 270 -14.85 1.39 25.24
CA ALA A 270 -13.56 1.07 24.65
C ALA A 270 -12.88 2.39 24.22
N PRO A 271 -11.62 2.66 24.64
CA PRO A 271 -10.89 3.86 24.28
C PRO A 271 -10.92 4.08 22.77
N ASP A 272 -11.41 5.26 22.39
CA ASP A 272 -11.41 5.70 21.00
C ASP A 272 -9.98 5.84 20.50
N GLY A 273 -9.73 5.34 19.29
CA GLY A 273 -8.43 5.48 18.65
C GLY A 273 -7.38 4.51 19.19
N GLY A 274 -6.74 3.82 18.24
CA GLY A 274 -5.52 3.07 18.46
C GLY A 274 -4.78 2.98 17.14
N ILE A 275 -3.48 3.22 17.18
CA ILE A 275 -2.63 3.13 16.00
C ILE A 275 -2.26 1.66 15.82
N ARG A 276 -2.67 1.07 14.70
CA ARG A 276 -2.25 -0.29 14.35
C ARG A 276 -0.76 -0.29 14.06
N THR A 277 0.02 -0.98 14.87
CA THR A 277 1.48 -1.06 14.75
C THR A 277 1.90 -2.20 13.83
N TYR A 278 1.14 -3.31 13.85
CA TYR A 278 1.33 -4.46 13.00
C TYR A 278 0.01 -5.23 12.91
N GLY A 279 -0.48 -5.58 11.72
CA GLY A 279 -1.79 -6.22 11.67
C GLY A 279 -2.53 -6.12 10.33
N LEU A 280 -3.58 -6.93 10.21
CA LEU A 280 -4.55 -6.84 9.14
C LEU A 280 -5.67 -5.86 9.51
N GLY A 281 -5.95 -4.91 8.62
CA GLY A 281 -7.11 -4.05 8.78
C GLY A 281 -7.71 -3.67 7.43
N ASN A 282 -9.02 -3.85 7.30
CA ASN A 282 -9.79 -3.48 6.12
C ASN A 282 -11.13 -2.87 6.55
N LEU A 283 -12.16 -2.87 5.70
CA LEU A 283 -13.46 -2.27 6.05
C LEU A 283 -14.31 -3.17 6.97
N ARG A 284 -13.92 -4.44 7.14
CA ARG A 284 -14.66 -5.43 7.93
C ARG A 284 -14.00 -5.72 9.28
N VAL A 285 -12.68 -5.86 9.33
CA VAL A 285 -11.94 -6.32 10.52
C VAL A 285 -10.74 -5.43 10.87
N SER A 286 -10.28 -5.55 12.13
CA SER A 286 -9.03 -5.00 12.67
C SER A 286 -8.38 -6.03 13.58
N PHE A 287 -7.36 -6.71 13.05
CA PHE A 287 -6.60 -7.78 13.69
C PHE A 287 -5.13 -7.39 13.86
N GLY A 288 -4.52 -7.77 14.98
CA GLY A 288 -3.08 -7.61 15.23
C GLY A 288 -2.75 -6.71 16.43
N GLN A 289 -1.59 -6.06 16.37
CA GLN A 289 -1.02 -5.20 17.40
C GLN A 289 -1.40 -3.73 17.19
N PHE A 290 -1.76 -3.09 18.28
CA PHE A 290 -2.19 -1.71 18.35
C PHE A 290 -1.49 -1.01 19.52
N SER A 291 -1.52 0.32 19.51
CA SER A 291 -1.06 1.12 20.64
C SER A 291 -1.91 2.39 20.79
N ASN A 292 -2.24 2.74 22.03
CA ASN A 292 -2.86 4.01 22.40
C ASN A 292 -2.44 4.44 23.82
N ASP A 293 -2.84 5.64 24.22
CA ASP A 293 -2.44 6.22 25.50
C ASP A 293 -3.10 5.51 26.70
N ALA A 294 -4.27 4.89 26.50
CA ALA A 294 -5.03 4.24 27.56
C ALA A 294 -4.48 2.86 27.94
N TYR A 295 -4.07 2.06 26.94
CA TYR A 295 -3.66 0.66 27.12
C TYR A 295 -2.17 0.43 26.84
N GLY A 296 -1.44 1.43 26.33
CA GLY A 296 -0.11 1.20 25.79
C GLY A 296 -0.19 0.25 24.59
N PRO A 297 0.76 -0.69 24.41
CA PRO A 297 0.67 -1.76 23.41
C PRO A 297 -0.41 -2.80 23.77
N TYR A 298 -1.27 -3.15 22.83
CA TYR A 298 -2.32 -4.16 23.04
C TYR A 298 -2.62 -4.96 21.77
N THR A 299 -3.14 -6.17 21.95
CA THR A 299 -3.59 -7.03 20.86
C THR A 299 -5.09 -6.80 20.61
N ARG A 300 -5.51 -6.77 19.36
CA ARG A 300 -6.92 -6.56 18.99
C ARG A 300 -7.34 -7.56 17.91
N TYR A 301 -8.48 -8.23 18.12
CA TYR A 301 -9.17 -9.04 17.13
C TYR A 301 -10.65 -8.63 17.09
N THR A 302 -10.98 -7.67 16.23
CA THR A 302 -12.32 -7.05 16.22
C THR A 302 -12.89 -6.88 14.81
N TYR A 303 -14.21 -7.01 14.69
CA TYR A 303 -15.06 -6.59 13.60
C TYR A 303 -15.43 -5.11 13.75
N ARG A 304 -15.40 -4.37 12.65
CA ARG A 304 -15.80 -2.95 12.61
C ARG A 304 -17.31 -2.73 12.66
N SER A 305 -18.10 -3.78 12.41
CA SER A 305 -19.57 -3.74 12.47
C SER A 305 -20.11 -3.73 13.88
N CYS A 306 -19.32 -4.13 14.88
CA CYS A 306 -19.73 -4.15 16.28
C CYS A 306 -18.94 -3.09 17.08
N PRO A 307 -19.62 -2.14 17.75
CA PRO A 307 -18.96 -1.14 18.57
C PRO A 307 -18.59 -1.67 19.97
N ASP A 308 -19.23 -2.74 20.44
CA ASP A 308 -18.99 -3.35 21.75
C ASP A 308 -17.74 -4.23 21.68
N CYS A 309 -17.01 -4.32 22.78
CA CYS A 309 -15.77 -5.08 22.90
C CYS A 309 -15.74 -5.89 24.19
N VAL A 310 -15.00 -6.98 24.19
CA VAL A 310 -14.58 -7.73 25.37
C VAL A 310 -13.09 -7.43 25.58
N ARG A 311 -12.74 -6.92 26.75
CA ARG A 311 -11.36 -6.71 27.14
C ARG A 311 -10.91 -7.85 28.03
N LEU A 312 -9.80 -8.45 27.66
CA LEU A 312 -9.06 -9.38 28.51
C LEU A 312 -7.83 -8.67 29.04
N THR A 313 -7.65 -8.72 30.35
CA THR A 313 -6.38 -8.32 30.99
C THR A 313 -5.65 -9.60 31.35
N THR A 314 -4.44 -9.79 30.85
CA THR A 314 -3.63 -10.97 31.17
C THR A 314 -2.88 -10.79 32.49
N THR A 315 -2.38 -11.88 33.06
CA THR A 315 -1.67 -11.90 34.36
C THR A 315 -0.36 -11.12 34.34
N ASP A 316 0.27 -10.97 33.18
CA ASP A 316 1.44 -10.12 32.94
C ASP A 316 1.06 -8.65 32.64
N GLY A 317 -0.23 -8.30 32.66
CA GLY A 317 -0.74 -6.94 32.46
C GLY A 317 -0.98 -6.55 31.01
N ALA A 318 -0.81 -7.45 30.04
CA ALA A 318 -1.14 -7.15 28.65
C ALA A 318 -2.66 -7.08 28.42
N THR A 319 -3.06 -6.27 27.42
CA THR A 319 -4.47 -6.09 27.05
C THR A 319 -4.77 -6.78 25.72
N ILE A 320 -5.88 -7.52 25.68
CA ILE A 320 -6.42 -8.12 24.47
C ILE A 320 -7.86 -7.63 24.28
N LEU A 321 -8.16 -7.05 23.12
CA LEU A 321 -9.50 -6.56 22.78
C LEU A 321 -10.14 -7.46 21.73
N LEU A 322 -11.28 -8.05 22.05
CA LEU A 322 -12.01 -8.98 21.18
C LEU A 322 -13.43 -8.46 20.91
N ASN A 323 -14.02 -8.79 19.77
CA ASN A 323 -15.47 -8.76 19.61
C ASN A 323 -15.92 -9.77 18.55
N ALA A 324 -17.23 -9.93 18.43
CA ALA A 324 -17.87 -10.74 17.40
C ALA A 324 -18.52 -9.82 16.33
N PRO A 325 -19.10 -10.37 15.25
CA PRO A 325 -19.66 -9.57 14.16
C PRO A 325 -20.74 -8.55 14.57
N ASP A 326 -21.45 -8.80 15.67
CA ASP A 326 -22.53 -7.97 16.21
C ASP A 326 -22.57 -7.99 17.76
N GLN A 327 -23.41 -7.14 18.35
CA GLN A 327 -23.49 -6.99 19.81
C GLN A 327 -23.99 -8.26 20.52
N PRO A 328 -25.07 -8.95 20.07
CA PRO A 328 -25.49 -10.20 20.68
C PRO A 328 -24.40 -11.27 20.70
N ALA A 329 -23.68 -11.45 19.58
CA ALA A 329 -22.58 -12.39 19.52
C ALA A 329 -21.40 -11.96 20.40
N THR A 330 -21.15 -10.65 20.54
CA THR A 330 -20.10 -10.12 21.42
C THR A 330 -20.46 -10.31 22.89
N ARG A 331 -21.75 -10.21 23.23
CA ARG A 331 -22.26 -10.51 24.57
C ARG A 331 -22.12 -12.00 24.90
N ALA A 332 -22.50 -12.88 23.98
CA ALA A 332 -22.33 -14.32 24.14
C ALA A 332 -20.84 -14.71 24.29
N LEU A 333 -19.96 -14.07 23.52
CA LEU A 333 -18.50 -14.20 23.66
C LEU A 333 -18.02 -13.86 25.08
N TYR A 334 -18.48 -12.73 25.64
CA TYR A 334 -18.15 -12.33 27.00
C TYR A 334 -18.62 -13.37 28.03
N GLU A 335 -19.87 -13.81 27.94
CA GLU A 335 -20.46 -14.75 28.89
C GLU A 335 -19.74 -16.10 28.89
N GLU A 336 -19.39 -16.61 27.71
CA GLU A 336 -18.63 -17.86 27.57
C GLU A 336 -17.23 -17.73 28.16
N LEU A 337 -16.52 -16.63 27.90
CA LEU A 337 -15.18 -16.38 28.45
C LEU A 337 -15.22 -16.19 29.98
N ALA A 338 -16.20 -15.47 30.51
CA ALA A 338 -16.38 -15.31 31.95
C ALA A 338 -16.67 -16.66 32.63
N ALA A 339 -17.52 -17.51 32.02
CA ALA A 339 -17.83 -18.84 32.54
C ALA A 339 -16.61 -19.77 32.55
N LYS A 340 -15.83 -19.79 31.46
CA LYS A 340 -14.64 -20.66 31.33
C LYS A 340 -13.48 -20.23 32.23
N THR A 341 -13.32 -18.93 32.46
CA THR A 341 -12.24 -18.39 33.30
C THR A 341 -12.61 -18.33 34.78
N GLY A 342 -13.91 -18.29 35.10
CA GLY A 342 -14.41 -17.99 36.44
C GLY A 342 -14.06 -16.56 36.89
N LYS A 343 -13.75 -15.66 35.95
CA LYS A 343 -13.27 -14.30 36.21
C LYS A 343 -14.22 -13.28 35.58
N THR A 344 -14.54 -12.26 36.34
CA THR A 344 -15.30 -11.07 35.91
C THR A 344 -14.62 -9.85 36.51
N GLY A 345 -14.36 -8.84 35.69
CA GLY A 345 -13.90 -7.53 36.16
C GLY A 345 -15.04 -6.57 36.44
#